data_AF-A0A2H0S3C9-F1
#
_entry.id   AF-A0A2H0S3C9-F1
#
_cell.length_a   1.000
_cell.length_b   1.000
_cell.length_c   1.000
_cell.angle_alpha   90.00
_cell.angle_beta   90.00
_cell.angle_gamma   90.00
#
_symmetry.space_group_name_H-M   'P 1'
#
loop_
_entity.id
_entity.type
_entity.pdbx_description
1 polymer ?
#
loop_
_entity_poly.entity_id
_entity_poly.type
_entity_poly.pdbx_seq_one_letter_code
_entity_poly.pdbx_strand_id
1 'polypeptide(L)'
;MTKGLFVQKGSKAGFFSASDTHKEPKVWGEEHWIVNKEYCGKKLLVKKNRRCSVHLHKEKDEVFYLQSGKVLLEIEHESYTMMPGDYAHIPPGTKHRFTGLEDSEIMEFSTEHREEDSFRHELSGHAEPERYARQSALLQNFSQQNILVIGDIMLDAYTEGSVERISPEAPVPVLSSCTRRFVPGGAGNVAANICALGGSVRVLSVCGGDSAAQQLRDLCAAHHIAVHFVTDQSRRTTVKERIVDTRARQQIVRIDTEDTQPICEEIERQLLALLSAQQTVSSSGAILLSDYAKGVLTPRLFEHIYTLAERHEIPVLVDPKPHGSDYLSHLKRAAIVTPNTSEAQQLAGAGVDTPFLGQVVSQQVSGSVLWTRGAKGVDVCRQGETRFHADSVACDVVDVSGAGDTVVSVSALCLAAGASIEDTADMANRAAGVVVGKHGTATLTPEELDAVL
;
A
#
# COMPACT_ATOMS: atom_id res chain seq x y z
N MET A 1 -60.13 -16.36 -14.45
CA MET A 1 -59.15 -15.53 -15.18
C MET A 1 -58.08 -16.46 -15.70
N THR A 2 -57.88 -16.49 -17.02
CA THR A 2 -57.02 -17.44 -17.72
C THR A 2 -55.56 -17.21 -17.31
N LYS A 3 -54.94 -18.16 -16.60
CA LYS A 3 -53.49 -18.23 -16.40
C LYS A 3 -52.85 -18.50 -17.76
N GLY A 4 -52.58 -17.44 -18.51
CA GLY A 4 -51.87 -17.53 -19.79
C GLY A 4 -50.39 -17.83 -19.54
N LEU A 5 -49.85 -18.81 -20.25
CA LEU A 5 -48.40 -18.97 -20.39
C LEU A 5 -47.89 -17.78 -21.21
N PHE A 6 -47.17 -16.84 -20.59
CA PHE A 6 -46.57 -15.71 -21.28
C PHE A 6 -45.06 -15.93 -21.41
N VAL A 7 -44.59 -16.18 -22.63
CA VAL A 7 -43.19 -15.97 -23.00
C VAL A 7 -43.15 -14.62 -23.70
N GLN A 8 -42.58 -13.60 -23.06
CA GLN A 8 -42.33 -12.32 -23.73
C GLN A 8 -41.18 -12.52 -24.72
N LYS A 9 -41.51 -12.83 -25.99
CA LYS A 9 -40.52 -12.83 -27.07
C LYS A 9 -40.03 -11.39 -27.23
N GLY A 10 -38.71 -11.21 -27.17
CA GLY A 10 -38.04 -9.91 -27.18
C GLY A 10 -38.67 -8.95 -28.16
N SER A 11 -39.25 -7.87 -27.64
CA SER A 11 -39.83 -6.83 -28.46
C SER A 11 -38.69 -6.18 -29.27
N LYS A 12 -38.95 -5.89 -30.55
CA LYS A 12 -38.01 -5.17 -31.44
C LYS A 12 -37.80 -3.70 -31.03
N ALA A 13 -38.37 -3.25 -29.92
CA ALA A 13 -37.84 -2.16 -29.10
C ALA A 13 -37.07 -2.82 -27.94
N GLY A 14 -35.74 -2.80 -28.02
CA GLY A 14 -34.83 -3.71 -27.32
C GLY A 14 -35.09 -3.88 -25.84
N PHE A 15 -35.64 -5.03 -25.46
CA PHE A 15 -35.58 -5.59 -24.10
C PHE A 15 -34.36 -6.51 -23.90
N PHE A 16 -33.31 -6.22 -24.68
CA PHE A 16 -31.92 -6.61 -24.47
C PHE A 16 -31.06 -5.47 -25.02
N SER A 17 -31.16 -4.30 -24.39
CA SER A 17 -29.97 -3.49 -24.20
C SER A 17 -29.51 -3.72 -22.77
N ALA A 18 -28.22 -3.84 -22.54
CA ALA A 18 -27.63 -4.10 -21.22
C ALA A 18 -27.83 -2.93 -20.21
N SER A 19 -28.79 -2.03 -20.43
CA SER A 19 -28.94 -0.77 -19.71
C SER A 19 -30.14 -0.70 -18.74
N ASP A 20 -31.10 -1.63 -18.79
CA ASP A 20 -32.34 -1.52 -17.99
C ASP A 20 -32.46 -2.56 -16.86
N THR A 21 -31.38 -3.26 -16.50
CA THR A 21 -31.31 -3.92 -15.19
C THR A 21 -31.27 -2.83 -14.13
N HIS A 22 -32.24 -2.81 -13.21
CA HIS A 22 -32.16 -1.94 -12.05
C HIS A 22 -30.94 -2.38 -11.23
N LYS A 23 -29.90 -1.55 -11.26
CA LYS A 23 -28.67 -1.74 -10.50
C LYS A 23 -28.77 -0.91 -9.24
N GLU A 24 -28.72 -1.60 -8.11
CA GLU A 24 -28.73 -0.96 -6.82
C GLU A 24 -27.35 -1.13 -6.17
N PRO A 25 -26.57 -0.05 -5.98
CA PRO A 25 -25.30 -0.15 -5.29
C PRO A 25 -25.55 -0.43 -3.80
N LYS A 26 -24.78 -1.37 -3.24
CA LYS A 26 -24.82 -1.74 -1.82
C LYS A 26 -23.43 -1.56 -1.21
N VAL A 27 -23.39 -1.44 0.13
CA VAL A 27 -22.11 -1.39 0.87
C VAL A 27 -21.24 -2.61 0.58
N TRP A 28 -21.87 -3.76 0.30
CA TRP A 28 -21.18 -5.03 0.04
C TRP A 28 -20.92 -5.35 -1.44
N GLY A 29 -21.36 -4.49 -2.36
CA GLY A 29 -21.24 -4.72 -3.80
C GLY A 29 -22.44 -4.17 -4.56
N GLU A 30 -23.09 -4.97 -5.39
CA GLU A 30 -24.21 -4.51 -6.23
C GLU A 30 -25.33 -5.56 -6.32
N GLU A 31 -26.57 -5.08 -6.39
CA GLU A 31 -27.73 -5.90 -6.76
C GLU A 31 -28.18 -5.56 -8.18
N HIS A 32 -28.29 -6.56 -9.04
CA HIS A 32 -28.80 -6.43 -10.40
C HIS A 32 -30.13 -7.18 -10.47
N TRP A 33 -31.24 -6.44 -10.54
CA TRP A 33 -32.58 -7.01 -10.54
C TRP A 33 -32.99 -7.48 -11.93
N ILE A 34 -33.27 -8.77 -12.07
CA ILE A 34 -33.66 -9.39 -13.34
C ILE A 34 -35.19 -9.33 -13.49
N VAL A 35 -35.91 -9.72 -12.43
CA VAL A 35 -37.38 -9.72 -12.38
C VAL A 35 -37.84 -9.62 -10.93
N ASN A 36 -38.95 -8.93 -10.68
CA ASN A 36 -39.69 -9.00 -9.42
C ASN A 36 -41.19 -8.83 -9.71
N LYS A 37 -41.93 -9.94 -9.72
CA LYS A 37 -43.39 -9.97 -9.93
C LYS A 37 -44.00 -10.97 -8.94
N GLU A 38 -44.41 -12.15 -9.42
CA GLU A 38 -44.81 -13.27 -8.54
C GLU A 38 -43.58 -13.99 -7.95
N TYR A 39 -42.45 -13.89 -8.66
CA TYR A 39 -41.14 -14.40 -8.27
C TYR A 39 -40.11 -13.31 -8.51
N CYS A 40 -39.03 -13.36 -7.72
CA CYS A 40 -37.90 -12.47 -7.81
C CYS A 40 -36.67 -13.23 -8.28
N GLY A 41 -35.89 -12.59 -9.16
CA GLY A 41 -34.59 -13.06 -9.62
C GLY A 41 -33.61 -11.91 -9.55
N LYS A 42 -32.53 -12.09 -8.81
CA LYS A 42 -31.46 -11.10 -8.70
C LYS A 42 -30.11 -11.73 -8.96
N LYS A 43 -29.20 -10.91 -9.46
CA LYS A 43 -27.77 -11.21 -9.49
C LYS A 43 -27.09 -10.32 -8.46
N LEU A 44 -26.46 -10.92 -7.46
CA LEU A 44 -25.75 -10.23 -6.39
C LEU A 44 -24.26 -10.32 -6.70
N LEU A 45 -23.63 -9.17 -6.91
CA LEU A 45 -22.18 -9.06 -7.07
C LEU A 45 -21.58 -8.70 -5.72
N VAL A 46 -21.03 -9.68 -5.01
CA VAL A 46 -20.47 -9.51 -3.67
C VAL A 46 -18.98 -9.25 -3.79
N LYS A 47 -18.50 -8.18 -3.18
CA LYS A 47 -17.08 -7.85 -3.15
C LYS A 47 -16.34 -8.62 -2.06
N LYS A 48 -15.09 -9.00 -2.33
CA LYS A 48 -14.20 -9.64 -1.35
C LYS A 48 -14.14 -8.81 -0.06
N ASN A 49 -14.20 -9.51 1.07
CA ASN A 49 -14.22 -8.98 2.43
C ASN A 49 -15.40 -8.04 2.73
N ARG A 50 -16.46 -8.05 1.93
CA ARG A 50 -17.69 -7.33 2.25
C ARG A 50 -18.79 -8.30 2.63
N ARG A 51 -19.63 -7.86 3.56
CA ARG A 51 -20.75 -8.65 4.10
C ARG A 51 -22.05 -7.86 4.03
N CYS A 52 -23.14 -8.55 3.74
CA CYS A 52 -24.46 -7.97 3.90
C CYS A 52 -24.87 -7.90 5.38
N SER A 53 -25.95 -7.16 5.66
CA SER A 53 -26.60 -7.16 6.96
C SER A 53 -27.02 -8.57 7.36
N VAL A 54 -26.93 -8.91 8.65
CA VAL A 54 -27.70 -10.05 9.17
C VAL A 54 -29.17 -9.69 9.07
N HIS A 55 -29.93 -10.46 8.31
CA HIS A 55 -31.34 -10.20 8.08
C HIS A 55 -32.15 -11.48 7.99
N LEU A 56 -33.47 -11.32 8.08
CA LEU A 56 -34.44 -12.36 7.83
C LEU A 56 -35.59 -11.78 7.01
N HIS A 57 -36.31 -12.66 6.33
CA HIS A 57 -37.55 -12.35 5.64
C HIS A 57 -38.71 -13.12 6.29
N LYS A 58 -39.87 -12.52 6.53
CA LYS A 58 -40.99 -13.24 7.16
C LYS A 58 -41.78 -14.07 6.16
N GLU A 59 -41.90 -13.58 4.93
CA GLU A 59 -42.71 -14.21 3.88
C GLU A 59 -41.85 -14.73 2.72
N LYS A 60 -40.74 -14.06 2.42
CA LYS A 60 -39.85 -14.43 1.31
C LYS A 60 -39.21 -15.80 1.56
N ASP A 61 -39.31 -16.66 0.55
CA ASP A 61 -38.65 -17.95 0.46
C ASP A 61 -37.60 -17.84 -0.65
N GLU A 62 -36.33 -18.10 -0.34
CA GLU A 62 -35.23 -17.79 -1.26
C GLU A 62 -34.16 -18.86 -1.36
N VAL A 63 -33.55 -18.94 -2.54
CA VAL A 63 -32.46 -19.84 -2.84
C VAL A 63 -31.32 -19.01 -3.41
N PHE A 64 -30.14 -19.18 -2.83
CA PHE A 64 -28.89 -18.68 -3.36
C PHE A 64 -28.18 -19.77 -4.12
N TYR A 65 -27.71 -19.47 -5.33
CA TYR A 65 -26.84 -20.32 -6.12
C TYR A 65 -25.54 -19.56 -6.40
N LEU A 66 -24.40 -20.11 -6.00
CA LEU A 66 -23.11 -19.46 -6.22
C LEU A 66 -22.60 -19.79 -7.62
N GLN A 67 -22.53 -18.78 -8.49
CA GLN A 67 -22.11 -18.95 -9.88
C GLN A 67 -20.58 -18.86 -10.04
N SER A 68 -19.92 -17.96 -9.31
CA SER A 68 -18.46 -17.80 -9.30
C SER A 68 -17.98 -17.16 -8.00
N GLY A 69 -16.70 -17.33 -7.70
CA GLY A 69 -16.06 -16.83 -6.48
C GLY A 69 -16.25 -17.78 -5.29
N LYS A 70 -16.25 -17.22 -4.09
CA LYS A 70 -16.30 -17.95 -2.83
C LYS A 70 -16.99 -17.11 -1.77
N VAL A 71 -18.01 -17.67 -1.11
CA VAL A 71 -18.86 -16.94 -0.18
C VAL A 71 -18.96 -17.70 1.14
N LEU A 72 -18.80 -17.00 2.25
CA LEU A 72 -19.18 -17.50 3.57
C LEU A 72 -20.65 -17.16 3.79
N LEU A 73 -21.51 -18.17 3.87
CA LEU A 73 -22.91 -18.06 4.21
C LEU A 73 -23.11 -18.45 5.67
N GLU A 74 -23.65 -17.55 6.46
CA GLU A 74 -24.00 -17.79 7.86
C GLU A 74 -25.51 -17.93 7.96
N ILE A 75 -25.99 -19.02 8.56
CA ILE A 75 -27.40 -19.33 8.75
C ILE A 75 -27.59 -19.64 10.23
N GLU A 76 -28.40 -18.82 10.92
CA GLU A 76 -28.60 -18.90 12.37
C GLU A 76 -27.29 -18.88 13.17
N HIS A 77 -26.77 -20.06 13.55
CA HIS A 77 -25.55 -20.24 14.34
C HIS A 77 -24.47 -21.05 13.62
N GLU A 78 -24.71 -21.39 12.36
CA GLU A 78 -23.82 -22.21 11.54
C GLU A 78 -23.23 -21.40 10.39
N SER A 79 -22.02 -21.77 9.97
CA SER A 79 -21.30 -21.10 8.90
C SER A 79 -20.90 -22.10 7.84
N TYR A 80 -21.19 -21.77 6.59
CA TYR A 80 -21.02 -22.61 5.42
C TYR A 80 -20.16 -21.87 4.39
N THR A 81 -19.09 -22.48 3.92
CA THR A 81 -18.33 -21.94 2.80
C THR A 81 -18.91 -22.49 1.50
N MET A 82 -19.55 -21.62 0.72
CA MET A 82 -20.08 -21.95 -0.60
C MET A 82 -18.98 -21.84 -1.67
N MET A 83 -18.93 -22.83 -2.56
CA MET A 83 -18.11 -22.89 -3.76
C MET A 83 -18.98 -22.81 -5.03
N PRO A 84 -18.41 -22.47 -6.21
CA PRO A 84 -19.19 -22.38 -7.43
C PRO A 84 -19.93 -23.70 -7.72
N GLY A 85 -21.25 -23.60 -7.94
CA GLY A 85 -22.15 -24.75 -8.10
C GLY A 85 -22.95 -25.11 -6.85
N ASP A 86 -22.55 -24.64 -5.68
CA ASP A 86 -23.31 -24.83 -4.44
C ASP A 86 -24.58 -23.98 -4.44
N TYR A 87 -25.61 -24.46 -3.75
CA TYR A 87 -26.82 -23.70 -3.48
C TYR A 87 -27.22 -23.81 -2.02
N ALA A 88 -27.89 -22.79 -1.52
CA ALA A 88 -28.46 -22.74 -0.19
C ALA A 88 -29.91 -22.28 -0.27
N HIS A 89 -30.80 -23.06 0.33
CA HIS A 89 -32.20 -22.70 0.49
C HIS A 89 -32.37 -22.04 1.86
N ILE A 90 -32.95 -20.84 1.87
CA ILE A 90 -33.21 -20.03 3.05
C ILE A 90 -34.73 -19.91 3.19
N PRO A 91 -35.35 -20.70 4.09
CA PRO A 91 -36.77 -20.61 4.34
C PRO A 91 -37.17 -19.26 4.98
N PRO A 92 -38.46 -18.89 4.89
CA PRO A 92 -38.98 -17.74 5.61
C PRO A 92 -38.72 -17.85 7.12
N GLY A 93 -38.30 -16.74 7.72
CA GLY A 93 -37.96 -16.60 9.13
C GLY A 93 -36.50 -16.91 9.47
N THR A 94 -35.73 -17.44 8.52
CA THR A 94 -34.33 -17.83 8.75
C THR A 94 -33.39 -16.63 8.69
N LYS A 95 -32.65 -16.41 9.79
CA LYS A 95 -31.60 -15.40 9.86
C LYS A 95 -30.40 -15.84 9.07
N HIS A 96 -29.93 -14.98 8.18
CA HIS A 96 -28.77 -15.28 7.37
C HIS A 96 -27.96 -14.03 7.00
N ARG A 97 -26.72 -14.28 6.57
CA ARG A 97 -25.77 -13.30 6.04
C ARG A 97 -24.83 -13.98 5.06
N PHE A 98 -24.44 -13.29 4.01
CA PHE A 98 -23.32 -13.68 3.16
C PHE A 98 -22.16 -12.70 3.29
N THR A 99 -20.95 -13.24 3.24
CA THR A 99 -19.69 -12.51 3.21
C THR A 99 -18.87 -12.99 2.02
N GLY A 100 -18.45 -12.08 1.14
CA GLY A 100 -17.56 -12.42 0.04
C GLY A 100 -16.19 -12.80 0.58
N LEU A 101 -15.78 -14.06 0.45
CA LEU A 101 -14.38 -14.46 0.68
C LEU A 101 -13.52 -14.13 -0.57
N GLU A 102 -14.17 -14.02 -1.73
CA GLU A 102 -13.66 -13.53 -3.00
C GLU A 102 -14.68 -12.60 -3.66
N ASP A 103 -14.30 -11.88 -4.71
CA ASP A 103 -15.28 -11.25 -5.60
C ASP A 103 -16.17 -12.35 -6.20
N SER A 104 -17.46 -12.32 -5.89
CA SER A 104 -18.37 -13.44 -6.07
C SER A 104 -19.66 -13.02 -6.76
N GLU A 105 -20.23 -13.94 -7.52
CA GLU A 105 -21.51 -13.77 -8.21
C GLU A 105 -22.52 -14.79 -7.67
N ILE A 106 -23.56 -14.30 -7.00
CA ILE A 106 -24.65 -15.13 -6.48
C ILE A 106 -25.90 -14.87 -7.32
N MET A 107 -26.53 -15.95 -7.77
CA MET A 107 -27.88 -15.90 -8.33
C MET A 107 -28.88 -16.15 -7.21
N GLU A 108 -29.71 -15.15 -6.91
CA GLU A 108 -30.82 -15.27 -5.98
C GLU A 108 -32.12 -15.53 -6.74
N PHE A 109 -32.82 -16.57 -6.33
CA PHE A 109 -34.17 -16.89 -6.81
C PHE A 109 -35.10 -16.93 -5.60
N SER A 110 -36.20 -16.20 -5.66
CA SER A 110 -37.09 -16.08 -4.51
C SER A 110 -38.55 -15.88 -4.90
N THR A 111 -39.45 -15.98 -3.93
CA THR A 111 -40.77 -15.34 -4.04
C THR A 111 -40.63 -13.82 -4.19
N GLU A 112 -41.72 -13.11 -4.46
CA GLU A 112 -41.72 -11.65 -4.62
C GLU A 112 -40.91 -10.94 -3.51
N HIS A 113 -39.97 -10.08 -3.89
CA HIS A 113 -39.20 -9.29 -2.94
C HIS A 113 -39.96 -8.01 -2.58
N ARG A 114 -40.16 -7.78 -1.27
CA ARG A 114 -40.74 -6.56 -0.72
C ARG A 114 -39.81 -6.01 0.37
N GLU A 115 -39.50 -4.71 0.33
CA GLU A 115 -38.60 -4.12 1.34
C GLU A 115 -39.15 -4.21 2.76
N GLU A 116 -40.47 -4.08 2.91
CA GLU A 116 -41.18 -4.18 4.19
C GLU A 116 -41.06 -5.57 4.86
N ASP A 117 -40.68 -6.59 4.08
CA ASP A 117 -40.46 -7.95 4.55
C ASP A 117 -39.01 -8.20 5.01
N SER A 118 -38.10 -7.24 4.85
CA SER A 118 -36.69 -7.39 5.25
C SER A 118 -36.44 -6.82 6.65
N PHE A 119 -36.17 -7.69 7.62
CA PHE A 119 -35.86 -7.29 9.00
C PHE A 119 -34.36 -7.42 9.24
N ARG A 120 -33.67 -6.30 9.45
CA ARG A 120 -32.21 -6.25 9.63
C ARG A 120 -31.85 -6.14 11.10
N HIS A 121 -30.95 -7.01 11.56
CA HIS A 121 -30.41 -7.01 12.91
C HIS A 121 -29.06 -6.28 13.02
N GLU A 122 -28.27 -6.30 11.94
CA GLU A 122 -26.98 -5.61 11.84
C GLU A 122 -26.88 -4.88 10.49
N LEU A 123 -26.00 -3.88 10.39
CA LEU A 123 -25.75 -3.18 9.12
C LEU A 123 -24.75 -3.96 8.25
N SER A 124 -24.91 -3.82 6.93
CA SER A 124 -23.92 -4.25 5.93
C SER A 124 -22.58 -3.54 6.14
N GLY A 125 -21.46 -4.18 5.81
CA GLY A 125 -20.14 -3.59 6.04
C GLY A 125 -18.98 -4.48 5.60
N HIS A 126 -17.81 -4.28 6.20
CA HIS A 126 -16.65 -5.14 6.01
C HIS A 126 -16.81 -6.45 6.81
N ALA A 127 -16.18 -7.53 6.35
CA ALA A 127 -16.14 -8.84 7.01
C ALA A 127 -15.53 -8.74 8.42
N GLU A 128 -14.57 -7.83 8.59
CA GLU A 128 -13.89 -7.50 9.84
C GLU A 128 -14.15 -6.04 10.23
N PRO A 129 -15.36 -5.69 10.70
CA PRO A 129 -15.75 -4.29 10.93
C PRO A 129 -14.92 -3.62 12.04
N GLU A 130 -14.51 -4.38 13.05
CA GLU A 130 -13.67 -3.87 14.15
C GLU A 130 -12.27 -3.50 13.68
N ARG A 131 -11.69 -4.31 12.78
CA ARG A 131 -10.39 -4.02 12.18
C ARG A 131 -10.45 -2.77 11.31
N TYR A 132 -11.44 -2.69 10.42
CA TYR A 132 -11.62 -1.50 9.59
C TYR A 132 -11.82 -0.23 10.43
N ALA A 133 -12.69 -0.28 11.43
CA ALA A 133 -12.92 0.86 12.32
C ALA A 133 -11.63 1.27 13.05
N ARG A 134 -10.82 0.30 13.50
CA ARG A 134 -9.52 0.55 14.13
C ARG A 134 -8.52 1.18 13.14
N GLN A 135 -8.40 0.65 11.93
CA GLN A 135 -7.48 1.16 10.91
C GLN A 135 -7.87 2.56 10.40
N SER A 136 -9.18 2.82 10.22
CA SER A 136 -9.67 4.15 9.87
C SER A 136 -9.43 5.17 11.00
N ALA A 137 -9.59 4.76 12.27
CA ALA A 137 -9.22 5.60 13.41
C ALA A 137 -7.69 5.87 13.48
N LEU A 138 -6.86 4.88 13.17
CA LEU A 138 -5.40 5.06 13.05
C LEU A 138 -5.05 6.08 11.96
N LEU A 139 -5.70 5.98 10.80
CA LEU A 139 -5.49 6.88 9.67
C LEU A 139 -5.84 8.34 10.02
N GLN A 140 -6.93 8.57 10.76
CA GLN A 140 -7.28 9.92 11.25
C GLN A 140 -6.17 10.52 12.15
N ASN A 141 -5.47 9.68 12.90
CA ASN A 141 -4.39 10.09 13.78
C ASN A 141 -3.06 10.37 13.07
N PHE A 142 -2.92 10.04 11.77
CA PHE A 142 -1.70 10.33 11.01
C PHE A 142 -1.37 11.82 10.99
N SER A 143 -2.40 12.67 10.94
CA SER A 143 -2.27 14.13 10.99
C SER A 143 -1.59 14.68 12.25
N GLN A 144 -1.52 13.89 13.32
CA GLN A 144 -0.90 14.26 14.59
C GLN A 144 0.52 13.69 14.74
N GLN A 145 0.98 12.88 13.78
CA GLN A 145 2.28 12.21 13.87
C GLN A 145 3.39 13.05 13.24
N ASN A 146 4.53 13.07 13.94
CA ASN A 146 5.78 13.66 13.48
C ASN A 146 6.79 12.55 13.22
N ILE A 147 7.29 12.43 11.99
CA ILE A 147 8.28 11.42 11.62
C ILE A 147 9.63 12.10 11.37
N LEU A 148 10.69 11.57 11.96
CA LEU A 148 12.07 11.96 11.64
C LEU A 148 12.65 10.97 10.64
N VAL A 149 12.82 11.40 9.39
CA VAL A 149 13.47 10.62 8.34
C VAL A 149 14.95 10.97 8.30
N ILE A 150 15.82 9.97 8.38
CA ILE A 150 17.27 10.12 8.28
C ILE A 150 17.76 9.16 7.21
N GLY A 151 18.48 9.66 6.21
CA GLY A 151 18.92 8.78 5.14
C GLY A 151 19.34 9.48 3.88
N ASP A 152 19.42 8.72 2.81
CA ASP A 152 19.90 9.17 1.52
C ASP A 152 18.76 9.85 0.74
N ILE A 153 18.83 11.17 0.59
CA ILE A 153 17.91 11.92 -0.27
C ILE A 153 18.48 12.05 -1.68
N MET A 154 17.60 12.00 -2.68
CA MET A 154 18.00 12.14 -4.08
C MET A 154 16.96 12.92 -4.88
N LEU A 155 17.39 13.49 -6.01
CA LEU A 155 16.52 14.15 -6.98
C LEU A 155 16.18 13.16 -8.09
N ASP A 156 14.92 12.75 -8.18
CA ASP A 156 14.43 11.98 -9.32
C ASP A 156 14.04 12.97 -10.43
N ALA A 157 14.71 12.87 -11.57
CA ALA A 157 14.46 13.69 -12.74
C ALA A 157 13.86 12.85 -13.87
N TYR A 158 12.89 13.40 -14.58
CA TYR A 158 12.25 12.78 -15.72
C TYR A 158 12.37 13.73 -16.92
N THR A 159 13.10 13.30 -17.95
CA THR A 159 13.14 14.00 -19.24
C THR A 159 12.25 13.21 -20.20
N GLU A 160 11.07 13.75 -20.48
CA GLU A 160 9.99 13.08 -21.21
C GLU A 160 9.83 13.74 -22.58
N GLY A 161 9.86 12.95 -23.67
CA GLY A 161 9.71 13.45 -25.03
C GLY A 161 9.21 12.36 -25.99
N SER A 162 9.27 12.61 -27.30
CA SER A 162 8.91 11.63 -28.33
C SER A 162 10.14 11.17 -29.13
N VAL A 163 10.24 9.86 -29.38
CA VAL A 163 11.21 9.31 -30.33
C VAL A 163 10.55 9.13 -31.70
N GLU A 164 11.03 9.85 -32.70
CA GLU A 164 10.51 9.79 -34.08
C GLU A 164 11.53 9.28 -35.08
N ARG A 165 12.82 9.38 -34.75
CA ARG A 165 13.91 9.00 -35.63
C ARG A 165 15.11 8.48 -34.86
N ILE A 166 15.99 7.79 -35.58
CA ILE A 166 17.33 7.41 -35.15
C ILE A 166 18.31 8.50 -35.56
N SER A 167 19.36 8.72 -34.76
CA SER A 167 20.41 9.69 -35.07
C SER A 167 21.18 9.28 -36.34
N PRO A 168 21.54 10.23 -37.22
CA PRO A 168 22.42 9.95 -38.36
C PRO A 168 23.88 9.74 -37.95
N GLU A 169 24.26 10.13 -36.72
CA GLU A 169 25.63 10.05 -36.21
C GLU A 169 25.93 8.71 -35.52
N ALA A 170 24.92 8.07 -34.95
CA ALA A 170 25.02 6.78 -34.26
C ALA A 170 23.65 6.09 -34.23
N PRO A 171 23.57 4.75 -34.14
CA PRO A 171 22.31 4.00 -34.12
C PRO A 171 21.58 4.12 -32.77
N VAL A 172 21.29 5.35 -32.34
CA VAL A 172 20.63 5.69 -31.07
C VAL A 172 19.37 6.54 -31.32
N PRO A 173 18.32 6.39 -30.50
CA PRO A 173 17.13 7.24 -30.57
C PRO A 173 17.43 8.73 -30.40
N VAL A 174 16.70 9.59 -31.11
CA VAL A 174 16.67 11.03 -30.84
C VAL A 174 15.36 11.40 -30.14
N LEU A 175 15.46 11.86 -28.90
CA LEU A 175 14.32 12.37 -28.14
C LEU A 175 14.04 13.84 -28.55
N SER A 176 12.84 14.11 -29.02
CA SER A 176 12.38 15.45 -29.44
C SER A 176 11.30 15.98 -28.50
N SER A 177 11.09 17.31 -28.48
CA SER A 177 10.04 17.97 -27.69
C SER A 177 10.07 17.65 -26.19
N CYS A 178 11.26 17.72 -25.60
CA CYS A 178 11.48 17.29 -24.21
C CYS A 178 10.86 18.25 -23.19
N THR A 179 10.14 17.69 -22.22
CA THR A 179 9.77 18.35 -20.97
C THR A 179 10.59 17.73 -19.83
N ARG A 180 10.88 18.53 -18.80
CA ARG A 180 11.60 18.05 -17.61
C ARG A 180 10.73 18.21 -16.38
N ARG A 181 10.61 17.13 -15.62
CA ARG A 181 9.91 17.08 -14.34
C ARG A 181 10.86 16.56 -13.28
N PHE A 182 10.73 17.09 -12.07
CA PHE A 182 11.60 16.75 -10.95
C PHE A 182 10.73 16.45 -9.74
N VAL A 183 11.10 15.42 -8.98
CA VAL A 183 10.42 15.02 -7.76
C VAL A 183 11.46 14.59 -6.71
N PRO A 184 11.16 14.75 -5.41
CA PRO A 184 11.98 14.18 -4.35
C PRO A 184 12.02 12.64 -4.47
N GLY A 185 13.22 12.08 -4.39
CA GLY A 185 13.49 10.63 -4.43
C GLY A 185 14.16 10.14 -3.16
N GLY A 186 14.19 8.82 -2.97
CA GLY A 186 14.76 8.18 -1.78
C GLY A 186 14.05 8.63 -0.50
N ALA A 187 14.82 9.08 0.49
CA ALA A 187 14.28 9.68 1.72
C ALA A 187 13.30 10.84 1.45
N GLY A 188 13.44 11.53 0.29
CA GLY A 188 12.52 12.57 -0.14
C GLY A 188 11.15 12.04 -0.58
N ASN A 189 11.10 10.90 -1.29
CA ASN A 189 9.84 10.28 -1.72
C ASN A 189 9.09 9.69 -0.51
N VAL A 190 9.83 9.10 0.42
CA VAL A 190 9.30 8.67 1.73
C VAL A 190 8.65 9.86 2.45
N ALA A 191 9.37 10.98 2.55
CA ALA A 191 8.83 12.17 3.20
C ALA A 191 7.59 12.74 2.47
N ALA A 192 7.59 12.71 1.13
CA ALA A 192 6.43 13.12 0.34
C ALA A 192 5.20 12.25 0.59
N ASN A 193 5.37 10.93 0.73
CA ASN A 193 4.28 10.02 1.09
C ASN A 193 3.74 10.29 2.50
N ILE A 194 4.62 10.55 3.48
CA ILE A 194 4.21 10.91 4.84
C ILE A 194 3.36 12.19 4.84
N CYS A 195 3.81 13.23 4.13
CA CYS A 195 3.05 14.48 3.99
C CYS A 195 1.73 14.31 3.25
N ALA A 196 1.70 13.51 2.18
CA ALA A 196 0.47 13.26 1.41
C ALA A 196 -0.61 12.57 2.26
N LEU A 197 -0.21 11.76 3.24
CA LEU A 197 -1.08 11.10 4.21
C LEU A 197 -1.44 11.97 5.43
N GLY A 198 -1.06 13.25 5.41
CA GLY A 198 -1.36 14.24 6.45
C GLY A 198 -0.33 14.32 7.57
N GLY A 199 0.65 13.43 7.61
CA GLY A 199 1.70 13.43 8.63
C GLY A 199 2.69 14.59 8.47
N SER A 200 3.31 14.98 9.60
CA SER A 200 4.41 15.93 9.59
C SER A 200 5.74 15.19 9.51
N VAL A 201 6.68 15.70 8.71
CA VAL A 201 7.97 15.05 8.50
C VAL A 201 9.13 16.03 8.57
N ARG A 202 10.20 15.61 9.22
CA ARG A 202 11.51 16.26 9.17
C ARG A 202 12.51 15.30 8.53
N VAL A 203 13.24 15.77 7.53
CA VAL A 203 14.30 14.99 6.86
C VAL A 203 15.66 15.53 7.26
N LEU A 204 16.52 14.66 7.78
CA LEU A 204 17.94 14.94 8.02
C LEU A 204 18.76 14.14 7.01
N SER A 205 19.51 14.82 6.16
CA SER A 205 20.29 14.18 5.09
C SER A 205 21.53 14.99 4.72
N VAL A 206 22.30 14.50 3.75
CA VAL A 206 23.47 15.16 3.20
C VAL A 206 23.28 15.41 1.72
N CYS A 207 23.64 16.61 1.26
CA CYS A 207 23.65 16.96 -0.16
C CYS A 207 24.95 17.66 -0.53
N GLY A 208 25.22 17.75 -1.83
CA GLY A 208 26.31 18.55 -2.36
C GLY A 208 26.04 20.06 -2.25
N GLY A 209 27.06 20.87 -2.56
CA GLY A 209 26.94 22.32 -2.72
C GLY A 209 26.49 22.75 -4.12
N ASP A 210 25.58 22.00 -4.75
CA ASP A 210 25.23 22.13 -6.17
C ASP A 210 23.77 22.56 -6.41
N SER A 211 23.42 22.80 -7.67
CA SER A 211 22.07 23.24 -8.06
C SER A 211 21.01 22.19 -7.78
N ALA A 212 21.36 20.90 -7.81
CA ALA A 212 20.43 19.82 -7.49
C ALA A 212 20.04 19.84 -6.01
N ALA A 213 20.98 20.16 -5.09
CA ALA A 213 20.65 20.38 -3.69
C ALA A 213 19.65 21.53 -3.49
N GLN A 214 19.86 22.65 -4.19
CA GLN A 214 18.92 23.78 -4.11
C GLN A 214 17.54 23.41 -4.65
N GLN A 215 17.50 22.72 -5.78
CA GLN A 215 16.25 22.25 -6.38
C GLN A 215 15.50 21.28 -5.46
N LEU A 216 16.21 20.39 -4.76
CA LEU A 216 15.61 19.53 -3.73
C LEU A 216 15.01 20.32 -2.58
N ARG A 217 15.70 21.36 -2.08
CA ARG A 217 15.15 22.23 -1.02
C ARG A 217 13.84 22.87 -1.47
N ASP A 218 13.82 23.41 -2.69
CA ASP A 218 12.65 24.08 -3.24
C ASP A 218 11.47 23.11 -3.45
N LEU A 219 11.74 21.91 -3.98
CA LEU A 219 10.74 20.85 -4.13
C LEU A 219 10.21 20.38 -2.78
N CYS A 220 11.08 20.08 -1.82
CA CYS A 220 10.66 19.66 -0.49
C CYS A 220 9.81 20.74 0.20
N ALA A 221 10.18 22.02 0.09
CA ALA A 221 9.38 23.12 0.62
C ALA A 221 7.99 23.20 -0.04
N ALA A 222 7.90 22.99 -1.35
CA ALA A 222 6.63 22.94 -2.08
C ALA A 222 5.73 21.77 -1.64
N HIS A 223 6.32 20.68 -1.15
CA HIS A 223 5.62 19.53 -0.58
C HIS A 223 5.45 19.60 0.95
N HIS A 224 5.73 20.73 1.58
CA HIS A 224 5.67 20.92 3.05
C HIS A 224 6.59 19.98 3.86
N ILE A 225 7.68 19.52 3.25
CA ILE A 225 8.69 18.67 3.88
C ILE A 225 9.74 19.56 4.54
N ALA A 226 9.91 19.45 5.86
CA ALA A 226 10.95 20.19 6.59
C ALA A 226 12.31 19.50 6.41
N VAL A 227 13.22 20.09 5.64
CA VAL A 227 14.53 19.51 5.36
C VAL A 227 15.67 20.21 6.11
N HIS A 228 16.60 19.41 6.64
CA HIS A 228 17.89 19.86 7.15
C HIS A 228 19.00 19.13 6.42
N PHE A 229 19.57 19.78 5.39
CA PHE A 229 20.72 19.23 4.67
C PHE A 229 22.02 19.73 5.26
N VAL A 230 22.86 18.79 5.70
CA VAL A 230 24.29 19.07 5.88
C VAL A 230 24.93 19.11 4.49
N THR A 231 25.67 20.18 4.19
CA THR A 231 26.26 20.37 2.86
C THR A 231 27.68 19.82 2.85
N ASP A 232 27.94 18.83 2.01
CA ASP A 232 29.26 18.27 1.77
C ASP A 232 29.78 18.72 0.40
N GLN A 233 30.75 19.64 0.42
CA GLN A 233 31.34 20.23 -0.79
C GLN A 233 32.16 19.22 -1.62
N SER A 234 32.49 18.05 -1.06
CA SER A 234 33.28 17.03 -1.72
C SER A 234 32.45 16.04 -2.56
N ARG A 235 31.12 15.98 -2.34
CA ARG A 235 30.22 15.08 -3.07
C ARG A 235 29.22 15.84 -3.93
N ARG A 236 28.67 15.14 -4.91
CA ARG A 236 27.52 15.60 -5.70
C ARG A 236 26.23 15.16 -5.03
N THR A 237 25.19 15.98 -5.13
CA THR A 237 23.84 15.56 -4.77
C THR A 237 23.40 14.41 -5.69
N THR A 238 22.83 13.36 -5.10
CA THR A 238 22.35 12.19 -5.86
C THR A 238 21.22 12.59 -6.79
N VAL A 239 21.38 12.36 -8.09
CA VAL A 239 20.36 12.59 -9.12
C VAL A 239 20.14 11.31 -9.93
N LYS A 240 18.87 10.95 -10.12
CA LYS A 240 18.42 9.81 -10.92
C LYS A 240 17.58 10.32 -12.09
N GLU A 241 18.21 10.57 -13.23
CA GLU A 241 17.51 11.06 -14.42
C GLU A 241 17.02 9.90 -15.29
N ARG A 242 15.71 9.83 -15.52
CA ARG A 242 15.05 8.85 -16.39
C ARG A 242 14.64 9.54 -17.68
N ILE A 243 15.13 9.04 -18.80
CA ILE A 243 14.77 9.53 -20.13
C ILE A 243 13.65 8.64 -20.67
N VAL A 244 12.50 9.23 -20.98
CA VAL A 244 11.27 8.48 -21.30
C VAL A 244 10.73 8.85 -22.68
N ASP A 245 10.48 7.85 -23.52
CA ASP A 245 9.67 8.00 -24.72
C ASP A 245 8.19 7.90 -24.35
N THR A 246 7.51 9.04 -24.39
CA THR A 246 6.07 9.17 -24.09
C THR A 246 5.20 8.44 -25.11
N ARG A 247 5.66 8.27 -26.35
CA ARG A 247 4.90 7.60 -27.41
C ARG A 247 4.91 6.09 -27.23
N ALA A 248 6.09 5.51 -27.00
CA ALA A 248 6.25 4.09 -26.71
C ALA A 248 5.92 3.74 -25.25
N ARG A 249 5.71 4.74 -24.39
CA ARG A 249 5.55 4.59 -22.93
C ARG A 249 6.68 3.76 -22.32
N GLN A 250 7.92 4.04 -22.74
CA GLN A 250 9.09 3.25 -22.38
C GLN A 250 10.22 4.15 -21.85
N GLN A 251 10.90 3.70 -20.80
CA GLN A 251 12.16 4.30 -20.35
C GLN A 251 13.30 3.88 -21.31
N ILE A 252 14.00 4.86 -21.87
CA ILE A 252 15.10 4.65 -22.81
C ILE A 252 16.40 4.40 -22.05
N VAL A 253 16.74 5.29 -21.12
CA VAL A 253 17.97 5.24 -20.34
C VAL A 253 17.79 5.91 -18.98
N ARG A 254 18.54 5.44 -17.99
CA ARG A 254 18.68 6.09 -16.69
C ARG A 254 20.12 6.57 -16.50
N ILE A 255 20.27 7.83 -16.10
CA ILE A 255 21.56 8.47 -15.84
C ILE A 255 21.63 8.75 -14.34
N ASP A 256 22.59 8.12 -13.68
CA ASP A 256 22.78 8.24 -12.24
C ASP A 256 24.01 9.14 -11.99
N THR A 257 23.81 10.27 -11.31
CA THR A 257 24.89 11.12 -10.78
C THR A 257 24.90 10.95 -9.27
N GLU A 258 25.91 10.26 -8.75
CA GLU A 258 25.93 9.92 -7.32
C GLU A 258 27.34 9.70 -6.78
N ASP A 259 27.46 9.87 -5.46
CA ASP A 259 28.58 9.37 -4.67
C ASP A 259 28.03 8.31 -3.71
N THR A 260 28.69 7.16 -3.66
CA THR A 260 28.31 6.03 -2.80
C THR A 260 29.26 5.83 -1.63
N GLN A 261 30.28 6.67 -1.49
CA GLN A 261 31.21 6.59 -0.37
C GLN A 261 30.56 7.12 0.92
N PRO A 262 30.89 6.50 2.08
CA PRO A 262 30.50 7.04 3.38
C PRO A 262 30.85 8.52 3.52
N ILE A 263 30.00 9.28 4.21
CA ILE A 263 30.29 10.65 4.59
C ILE A 263 31.59 10.74 5.40
N CYS A 264 32.33 11.84 5.21
CA CYS A 264 33.53 12.06 6.00
C CYS A 264 33.18 12.41 7.46
N GLU A 265 34.15 12.22 8.36
CA GLU A 265 33.95 12.40 9.81
C GLU A 265 33.44 13.80 10.18
N GLU A 266 33.81 14.83 9.42
CA GLU A 266 33.33 16.20 9.64
C GLU A 266 31.82 16.31 9.44
N ILE A 267 31.32 15.79 8.32
CA ILE A 267 29.90 15.81 7.94
C ILE A 267 29.10 14.93 8.89
N GLU A 268 29.65 13.75 9.24
CA GLU A 268 29.08 12.87 10.25
C GLU A 268 28.93 13.58 11.60
N ARG A 269 29.96 14.29 12.07
CA ARG A 269 29.91 15.04 13.34
C ARG A 269 28.83 16.13 13.33
N GLN A 270 28.61 16.79 12.19
CA GLN A 270 27.54 17.78 12.05
C GLN A 270 26.15 17.14 12.14
N LEU A 271 25.93 15.98 11.51
CA LEU A 271 24.67 15.22 11.67
C LEU A 271 24.44 14.79 13.12
N LEU A 272 25.47 14.25 13.78
CA LEU A 272 25.40 13.85 15.18
C LEU A 272 25.06 15.03 16.11
N ALA A 273 25.62 16.21 15.83
CA ALA A 273 25.32 17.43 16.58
C ALA A 273 23.86 17.87 16.38
N LEU A 274 23.33 17.81 15.16
CA LEU A 274 21.93 18.12 14.85
C LEU A 274 20.95 17.17 15.53
N LEU A 275 21.29 15.88 15.60
CA LEU A 275 20.48 14.88 16.33
C LEU A 275 20.54 15.09 17.85
N SER A 276 21.68 15.53 18.37
CA SER A 276 21.89 15.77 19.80
C SER A 276 21.27 17.07 20.29
N ALA A 277 20.93 18.00 19.39
CA ALA A 277 20.13 19.17 19.73
C ALA A 277 18.73 18.70 20.19
N GLN A 278 18.47 18.82 21.49
CA GLN A 278 17.48 18.07 22.30
C GLN A 278 15.99 18.11 21.87
N GLN A 279 15.63 18.73 20.75
CA GLN A 279 14.24 18.82 20.27
C GLN A 279 13.96 18.05 18.98
N THR A 280 14.99 17.57 18.26
CA THR A 280 14.74 16.91 16.97
C THR A 280 14.17 15.51 17.15
N VAL A 281 14.79 14.73 18.04
CA VAL A 281 14.37 13.34 18.28
C VAL A 281 13.14 13.30 19.17
N SER A 282 13.16 13.98 20.32
CA SER A 282 12.11 13.94 21.35
C SER A 282 10.69 14.37 20.90
N SER A 283 10.56 15.12 19.81
CA SER A 283 9.26 15.53 19.25
C SER A 283 8.69 14.55 18.21
N SER A 284 9.40 13.48 17.90
CA SER A 284 9.05 12.53 16.84
C SER A 284 8.31 11.32 17.42
N GLY A 285 7.25 10.87 16.75
CA GLY A 285 6.55 9.63 17.10
C GLY A 285 7.27 8.38 16.60
N ALA A 286 8.08 8.50 15.54
CA ALA A 286 8.98 7.45 15.07
C ALA A 286 10.20 8.05 14.34
N ILE A 287 11.29 7.27 14.31
CA ILE A 287 12.47 7.56 13.47
C ILE A 287 12.49 6.56 12.32
N LEU A 288 12.70 7.05 11.12
CA LEU A 288 12.80 6.26 9.91
C LEU A 288 14.19 6.40 9.28
N LEU A 289 14.92 5.29 9.20
CA LEU A 289 16.21 5.21 8.51
C LEU A 289 15.99 4.72 7.08
N SER A 290 16.18 5.62 6.11
CA SER A 290 15.97 5.33 4.68
C SER A 290 17.32 5.14 4.00
N ASP A 291 17.79 3.89 3.93
CA ASP A 291 19.10 3.56 3.39
C ASP A 291 19.02 3.27 1.89
N TYR A 292 19.87 3.92 1.11
CA TYR A 292 20.06 3.64 -0.31
C TYR A 292 21.51 3.32 -0.65
N ALA A 293 22.34 3.06 0.36
CA ALA A 293 23.78 2.87 0.27
C ALA A 293 24.48 4.04 -0.44
N LYS A 294 24.10 5.30 -0.12
CA LYS A 294 24.77 6.53 -0.59
C LYS A 294 25.65 7.18 0.49
N GLY A 295 25.81 6.49 1.61
CA GLY A 295 26.83 6.77 2.60
C GLY A 295 26.44 7.73 3.71
N VAL A 296 25.18 8.19 3.78
CA VAL A 296 24.69 9.00 4.91
C VAL A 296 24.62 8.17 6.18
N LEU A 297 24.08 6.96 6.11
CA LEU A 297 23.91 6.07 7.26
C LEU A 297 25.20 5.28 7.55
N THR A 298 26.07 5.88 8.36
CA THR A 298 27.30 5.25 8.82
C THR A 298 27.05 4.36 10.06
N PRO A 299 27.95 3.40 10.36
CA PRO A 299 27.86 2.60 11.58
C PRO A 299 27.73 3.42 12.87
N ARG A 300 28.48 4.52 12.98
CA ARG A 300 28.43 5.40 14.15
C ARG A 300 27.12 6.19 14.22
N LEU A 301 26.55 6.58 13.07
CA LEU A 301 25.27 7.25 13.01
C LEU A 301 24.13 6.31 13.44
N PHE A 302 24.13 5.05 12.98
CA PHE A 302 23.20 4.02 13.46
C PHE A 302 23.24 3.90 14.99
N GLU A 303 24.42 3.68 15.58
CA GLU A 303 24.55 3.51 17.04
C GLU A 303 24.09 4.74 17.82
N HIS A 304 24.41 5.95 17.34
CA HIS A 304 24.00 7.18 17.97
C HIS A 304 22.48 7.38 17.92
N ILE A 305 21.86 7.10 16.76
CA ILE A 305 20.41 7.18 16.59
C ILE A 305 19.70 6.22 17.54
N TYR A 306 20.10 4.95 17.58
CA TYR A 306 19.45 4.00 18.50
C TYR A 306 19.61 4.40 19.96
N THR A 307 20.79 4.90 20.36
CA THR A 307 21.02 5.39 21.73
C THR A 307 20.08 6.55 22.08
N LEU A 308 19.85 7.48 21.15
CA LEU A 308 18.89 8.57 21.35
C LEU A 308 17.44 8.07 21.34
N ALA A 309 17.11 7.16 20.43
CA ALA A 309 15.78 6.59 20.28
C ALA A 309 15.35 5.84 21.55
N GLU A 310 16.22 4.99 22.10
CA GLU A 310 15.98 4.27 23.36
C GLU A 310 15.83 5.22 24.55
N ARG A 311 16.67 6.26 24.62
CA ARG A 311 16.57 7.27 25.69
C ARG A 311 15.23 8.00 25.71
N HIS A 312 14.62 8.18 24.54
CA HIS A 312 13.36 8.89 24.36
C HIS A 312 12.16 7.95 24.13
N GLU A 313 12.38 6.63 24.19
CA GLU A 313 11.36 5.60 23.94
C GLU A 313 10.69 5.73 22.55
N ILE A 314 11.46 6.15 21.54
CA ILE A 314 10.97 6.35 20.18
C ILE A 314 11.33 5.13 19.33
N PRO A 315 10.36 4.51 18.64
CA PRO A 315 10.63 3.35 17.79
C PRO A 315 11.38 3.74 16.51
N VAL A 316 12.29 2.87 16.09
CA VAL A 316 13.10 3.03 14.87
C VAL A 316 12.65 2.03 13.82
N LEU A 317 12.26 2.53 12.64
CA LEU A 317 12.03 1.75 11.44
C LEU A 317 13.24 1.89 10.50
N VAL A 318 13.65 0.80 9.87
CA VAL A 318 14.74 0.81 8.90
C VAL A 318 14.27 0.23 7.57
N ASP A 319 14.42 1.02 6.50
CA ASP A 319 14.34 0.56 5.13
C ASP A 319 15.75 0.18 4.66
N PRO A 320 16.08 -1.12 4.59
CA PRO A 320 17.46 -1.55 4.48
C PRO A 320 17.97 -1.55 3.04
N LYS A 321 19.24 -1.17 2.87
CA LYS A 321 20.02 -1.47 1.67
C LYS A 321 21.26 -2.27 2.04
N PRO A 322 21.18 -3.61 2.09
CA PRO A 322 22.29 -4.44 2.52
C PRO A 322 23.56 -4.14 1.71
N HIS A 323 24.62 -3.78 2.41
CA HIS A 323 25.93 -3.50 1.82
C HIS A 323 27.04 -3.90 2.79
N GLY A 324 28.05 -4.63 2.29
CA GLY A 324 29.08 -5.21 3.16
C GLY A 324 28.55 -6.36 4.05
N SER A 325 29.47 -7.06 4.70
CA SER A 325 29.14 -8.26 5.50
C SER A 325 28.45 -7.94 6.83
N ASP A 326 28.70 -6.75 7.39
CA ASP A 326 28.35 -6.45 8.78
C ASP A 326 27.03 -5.67 8.91
N TYR A 327 26.37 -5.36 7.78
CA TYR A 327 25.18 -4.51 7.73
C TYR A 327 24.04 -4.97 8.65
N LEU A 328 23.81 -6.28 8.70
CA LEU A 328 22.78 -6.88 9.54
C LEU A 328 22.97 -6.54 11.04
N SER A 329 24.22 -6.30 11.48
CA SER A 329 24.48 -5.88 12.86
C SER A 329 23.85 -4.54 13.22
N HIS A 330 23.74 -3.62 12.25
CA HIS A 330 23.09 -2.32 12.42
C HIS A 330 21.57 -2.39 12.48
N LEU A 331 20.97 -3.52 12.12
CA LEU A 331 19.51 -3.69 12.12
C LEU A 331 18.98 -4.30 13.43
N LYS A 332 19.87 -4.78 14.31
CA LYS A 332 19.51 -5.57 15.51
C LYS A 332 18.54 -4.86 16.46
N ARG A 333 18.65 -3.54 16.56
CA ARG A 333 17.87 -2.68 17.47
C ARG A 333 16.64 -2.04 16.81
N ALA A 334 16.41 -2.28 15.52
CA ALA A 334 15.24 -1.76 14.82
C ALA A 334 13.95 -2.37 15.38
N ALA A 335 12.92 -1.55 15.53
CA ALA A 335 11.57 -2.00 15.87
C ALA A 335 10.89 -2.67 14.66
N ILE A 336 11.12 -2.13 13.46
CA ILE A 336 10.67 -2.69 12.19
C ILE A 336 11.80 -2.60 11.16
N VAL A 337 12.00 -3.68 10.39
CA VAL A 337 12.85 -3.68 9.19
C VAL A 337 11.99 -4.07 7.99
N THR A 338 12.09 -3.35 6.87
CA THR A 338 11.18 -3.50 5.72
C THR A 338 11.86 -3.97 4.43
N PRO A 339 12.59 -5.11 4.42
CA PRO A 339 13.30 -5.52 3.22
C PRO A 339 12.34 -5.98 2.11
N ASN A 340 12.70 -5.74 0.85
CA ASN A 340 12.14 -6.51 -0.27
C ASN A 340 12.79 -7.89 -0.39
N THR A 341 12.29 -8.75 -1.27
CA THR A 341 12.86 -10.10 -1.48
C THR A 341 14.36 -10.12 -1.80
N SER A 342 14.85 -9.17 -2.59
CA SER A 342 16.29 -9.12 -2.92
C SER A 342 17.14 -8.71 -1.72
N GLU A 343 16.66 -7.75 -0.93
CA GLU A 343 17.32 -7.32 0.31
C GLU A 343 17.24 -8.41 1.38
N ALA A 344 16.09 -9.06 1.54
CA ALA A 344 15.91 -10.18 2.47
C ALA A 344 16.84 -11.35 2.13
N GLN A 345 17.06 -11.64 0.83
CA GLN A 345 18.03 -12.64 0.39
C GLN A 345 19.46 -12.28 0.79
N GLN A 346 19.83 -11.00 0.63
CA GLN A 346 21.16 -10.51 1.00
C GLN A 346 21.37 -10.54 2.52
N LEU A 347 20.35 -10.17 3.30
CA LEU A 347 20.39 -10.19 4.77
C LEU A 347 20.41 -11.61 5.34
N ALA A 348 19.64 -12.54 4.76
CA ALA A 348 19.59 -13.93 5.21
C ALA A 348 20.88 -14.71 4.88
N GLY A 349 21.60 -14.27 3.84
CA GLY A 349 22.81 -14.92 3.37
C GLY A 349 22.55 -15.95 2.26
N ALA A 350 23.65 -16.47 1.70
CA ALA A 350 23.60 -17.46 0.62
C ALA A 350 23.04 -18.81 1.10
N GLY A 351 22.22 -19.44 0.26
CA GLY A 351 21.70 -20.79 0.49
C GLY A 351 20.39 -20.86 1.30
N VAL A 352 19.80 -19.72 1.67
CA VAL A 352 18.45 -19.69 2.25
C VAL A 352 17.42 -19.64 1.13
N ASP A 353 16.47 -20.57 1.13
CA ASP A 353 15.38 -20.60 0.16
C ASP A 353 14.41 -19.44 0.37
N THR A 354 13.86 -18.92 -0.73
CA THR A 354 12.98 -17.75 -0.75
C THR A 354 11.86 -17.79 0.30
N PRO A 355 11.12 -18.91 0.50
CA PRO A 355 10.01 -18.93 1.48
C PRO A 355 10.43 -18.67 2.93
N PHE A 356 11.70 -18.86 3.28
CA PHE A 356 12.19 -18.76 4.66
C PHE A 356 12.99 -17.47 4.93
N LEU A 357 13.17 -16.60 3.93
CA LEU A 357 14.00 -15.40 4.04
C LEU A 357 13.59 -14.50 5.20
N GLY A 358 12.31 -14.11 5.26
CA GLY A 358 11.81 -13.25 6.33
C GLY A 358 11.98 -13.87 7.72
N GLN A 359 11.79 -15.19 7.85
CA GLN A 359 11.98 -15.91 9.10
C GLN A 359 13.45 -15.86 9.54
N VAL A 360 14.39 -16.18 8.65
CA VAL A 360 15.83 -16.14 8.96
C VAL A 360 16.28 -14.73 9.35
N VAL A 361 15.87 -13.70 8.60
CA VAL A 361 16.21 -12.31 8.95
C VAL A 361 15.62 -11.93 10.31
N SER A 362 14.38 -12.35 10.60
CA SER A 362 13.69 -12.04 11.86
C SER A 362 14.29 -12.69 13.11
N GLN A 363 15.18 -13.69 12.96
CA GLN A 363 15.94 -14.26 14.08
C GLN A 363 17.11 -13.37 14.51
N GLN A 364 17.53 -12.44 13.64
CA GLN A 364 18.72 -11.61 13.81
C GLN A 364 18.38 -10.17 14.20
N VAL A 365 17.10 -9.81 14.24
CA VAL A 365 16.61 -8.49 14.65
C VAL A 365 15.68 -8.62 15.87
N SER A 366 15.69 -7.61 16.75
CA SER A 366 14.86 -7.64 17.96
C SER A 366 13.39 -7.31 17.68
N GLY A 367 13.15 -6.49 16.66
CA GLY A 367 11.83 -6.09 16.19
C GLY A 367 11.17 -7.08 15.23
N SER A 368 10.24 -6.57 14.44
CA SER A 368 9.57 -7.33 13.39
C SER A 368 10.19 -7.05 12.02
N VAL A 369 10.16 -8.04 11.13
CA VAL A 369 10.50 -7.88 9.72
C VAL A 369 9.22 -7.81 8.91
N LEU A 370 8.96 -6.66 8.29
CA LEU A 370 7.89 -6.47 7.30
C LEU A 370 8.47 -6.84 5.93
N TRP A 371 8.40 -8.11 5.55
CA TRP A 371 8.99 -8.58 4.32
C TRP A 371 8.04 -8.33 3.14
N THR A 372 8.42 -7.41 2.25
CA THR A 372 7.65 -7.11 1.03
C THR A 372 7.99 -8.09 -0.08
N ARG A 373 6.96 -8.72 -0.66
CA ARG A 373 7.11 -9.83 -1.63
C ARG A 373 6.45 -9.54 -2.98
N GLY A 374 6.28 -8.26 -3.32
CA GLY A 374 5.66 -7.82 -4.56
C GLY A 374 4.24 -8.38 -4.70
N ALA A 375 3.97 -9.11 -5.79
CA ALA A 375 2.65 -9.71 -6.06
C ALA A 375 2.20 -10.71 -4.98
N LYS A 376 3.12 -11.25 -4.17
CA LYS A 376 2.80 -12.12 -3.03
C LYS A 376 2.48 -11.35 -1.74
N GLY A 377 2.30 -10.03 -1.81
CA GLY A 377 1.93 -9.19 -0.66
C GLY A 377 3.05 -9.02 0.37
N VAL A 378 2.68 -8.97 1.65
CA VAL A 378 3.58 -8.68 2.77
C VAL A 378 3.48 -9.75 3.86
N ASP A 379 4.62 -10.21 4.35
CA ASP A 379 4.72 -11.08 5.53
C ASP A 379 5.24 -10.29 6.72
N VAL A 380 4.66 -10.52 7.90
CA VAL A 380 5.27 -10.10 9.17
C VAL A 380 5.99 -11.30 9.76
N CYS A 381 7.32 -11.22 9.85
CA CYS A 381 8.15 -12.23 10.48
C CYS A 381 8.72 -11.71 11.80
N ARG A 382 8.67 -12.50 12.87
CA ARG A 382 9.23 -12.15 14.17
C ARG A 382 9.76 -13.40 14.86
N GLN A 383 11.00 -13.36 15.34
CA GLN A 383 11.63 -14.46 16.08
C GLN A 383 11.62 -15.80 15.32
N GLY A 384 11.80 -15.77 14.00
CA GLY A 384 11.84 -16.97 13.16
C GLY A 384 10.48 -17.50 12.71
N GLU A 385 9.38 -16.85 13.07
CA GLU A 385 8.02 -17.27 12.69
C GLU A 385 7.34 -16.21 11.83
N THR A 386 6.58 -16.65 10.82
CA THR A 386 5.64 -15.78 10.10
C THR A 386 4.40 -15.61 10.97
N ARG A 387 4.20 -14.40 11.50
CA ARG A 387 3.10 -14.04 12.41
C ARG A 387 1.84 -13.65 11.68
N PHE A 388 1.99 -13.00 10.53
CA PHE A 388 0.88 -12.46 9.76
C PHE A 388 1.24 -12.43 8.27
N HIS A 389 0.24 -12.57 7.42
CA HIS A 389 0.36 -12.49 5.98
C HIS A 389 -0.80 -11.66 5.42
N ALA A 390 -0.47 -10.68 4.57
CA ALA A 390 -1.45 -9.94 3.78
C ALA A 390 -1.18 -10.18 2.28
N ASP A 391 -2.19 -10.67 1.57
CA ASP A 391 -2.15 -10.81 0.10
C ASP A 391 -2.04 -9.43 -0.57
N SER A 392 -1.34 -9.35 -1.70
CA SER A 392 -1.34 -8.12 -2.51
C SER A 392 -2.77 -7.78 -2.95
N VAL A 393 -3.16 -6.52 -2.79
CA VAL A 393 -4.47 -6.01 -3.25
C VAL A 393 -4.37 -5.26 -4.59
N ALA A 394 -3.20 -5.26 -5.23
CA ALA A 394 -3.00 -4.61 -6.53
C ALA A 394 -3.81 -5.32 -7.62
N CYS A 395 -4.76 -4.62 -8.23
CA CYS A 395 -5.54 -5.14 -9.36
C CYS A 395 -4.86 -4.85 -10.71
N ASP A 396 -4.43 -3.60 -10.93
CA ASP A 396 -3.83 -3.12 -12.18
C ASP A 396 -2.46 -2.51 -11.91
N VAL A 397 -1.39 -3.25 -12.19
CA VAL A 397 -0.01 -2.76 -11.98
C VAL A 397 0.44 -1.95 -13.19
N VAL A 398 0.63 -0.64 -12.97
CA VAL A 398 1.08 0.32 -13.97
C VAL A 398 2.57 0.61 -13.82
N ASP A 399 3.03 0.94 -12.61
CA ASP A 399 4.42 1.23 -12.30
C ASP A 399 4.71 0.83 -10.85
N VAL A 400 5.79 0.07 -10.62
CA VAL A 400 6.18 -0.38 -9.26
C VAL A 400 7.14 0.59 -8.57
N SER A 401 7.52 1.67 -9.25
CA SER A 401 8.46 2.68 -8.73
C SER A 401 7.90 3.36 -7.47
N GLY A 402 8.64 3.31 -6.36
CA GLY A 402 8.24 3.98 -5.11
C GLY A 402 7.20 3.22 -4.27
N ALA A 403 6.80 2.00 -4.67
CA ALA A 403 5.92 1.16 -3.86
C ALA A 403 6.54 0.81 -2.50
N GLY A 404 7.85 0.54 -2.47
CA GLY A 404 8.61 0.34 -1.23
C GLY A 404 8.56 1.56 -0.32
N ASP A 405 8.85 2.75 -0.86
CA ASP A 405 8.78 4.00 -0.09
C ASP A 405 7.38 4.23 0.51
N THR A 406 6.32 3.86 -0.22
CA THR A 406 4.95 3.94 0.28
C THR A 406 4.73 3.01 1.47
N VAL A 407 5.16 1.74 1.37
CA VAL A 407 5.08 0.76 2.46
C VAL A 407 5.78 1.29 3.71
N VAL A 408 7.00 1.79 3.53
CA VAL A 408 7.85 2.30 4.61
C VAL A 408 7.22 3.53 5.27
N SER A 409 6.67 4.45 4.47
CA SER A 409 6.03 5.68 4.93
C SER A 409 4.78 5.41 5.76
N VAL A 410 3.89 4.55 5.27
CA VAL A 410 2.69 4.12 6.02
C VAL A 410 3.11 3.37 7.27
N SER A 411 4.15 2.54 7.18
CA SER A 411 4.66 1.81 8.35
C SER A 411 5.17 2.74 9.45
N ALA A 412 5.89 3.80 9.08
CA ALA A 412 6.36 4.79 10.04
C ALA A 412 5.21 5.56 10.70
N LEU A 413 4.17 5.93 9.94
CA LEU A 413 2.97 6.60 10.46
C LEU A 413 2.15 5.69 11.39
N CYS A 414 1.92 4.44 11.00
CA CYS A 414 1.26 3.44 11.83
C CYS A 414 2.03 3.21 13.14
N LEU A 415 3.36 3.06 13.06
CA LEU A 415 4.22 2.84 14.21
C LEU A 415 4.18 4.04 15.18
N ALA A 416 4.24 5.27 14.66
CA ALA A 416 4.10 6.49 15.46
C ALA A 416 2.71 6.61 16.10
N ALA A 417 1.66 6.20 15.39
CA ALA A 417 0.29 6.17 15.90
C ALA A 417 0.00 5.02 16.89
N GLY A 418 1.00 4.17 17.20
CA GLY A 418 0.86 3.04 18.14
C GLY A 418 0.08 1.86 17.58
N ALA A 419 0.04 1.70 16.25
CA ALA A 419 -0.64 0.58 15.60
C ALA A 419 0.01 -0.77 15.93
N SER A 420 -0.77 -1.85 15.83
CA SER A 420 -0.24 -3.21 15.82
C SER A 420 0.62 -3.46 14.56
N ILE A 421 1.51 -4.44 14.60
CA ILE A 421 2.34 -4.76 13.44
C ILE A 421 1.50 -5.38 12.30
N GLU A 422 0.42 -6.07 12.64
CA GLU A 422 -0.54 -6.65 11.70
C GLU A 422 -1.35 -5.57 10.98
N ASP A 423 -1.85 -4.57 11.71
CA ASP A 423 -2.52 -3.42 11.10
C ASP A 423 -1.54 -2.63 10.24
N THR A 424 -0.31 -2.45 10.73
CA THR A 424 0.76 -1.78 9.99
C THR A 424 1.02 -2.46 8.64
N ALA A 425 1.22 -3.79 8.65
CA ALA A 425 1.48 -4.57 7.45
C ALA A 425 0.32 -4.50 6.45
N ASP A 426 -0.92 -4.60 6.92
CA ASP A 426 -2.09 -4.56 6.06
C ASP A 426 -2.33 -3.18 5.44
N MET A 427 -2.30 -2.12 6.25
CA MET A 427 -2.45 -0.75 5.77
C MET A 427 -1.35 -0.40 4.76
N ALA A 428 -0.10 -0.76 5.04
CA ALA A 428 1.03 -0.51 4.16
C ALA A 428 0.92 -1.30 2.84
N ASN A 429 0.49 -2.57 2.90
CA ASN A 429 0.26 -3.40 1.71
C ASN A 429 -0.89 -2.86 0.84
N ARG A 430 -1.98 -2.39 1.47
CA ARG A 430 -3.11 -1.76 0.75
C ARG A 430 -2.70 -0.46 0.08
N ALA A 431 -1.96 0.40 0.79
CA ALA A 431 -1.40 1.62 0.25
C ALA A 431 -0.49 1.36 -0.97
N ALA A 432 0.40 0.37 -0.88
CA ALA A 432 1.24 -0.03 -1.99
C ALA A 432 0.40 -0.51 -3.19
N GLY A 433 -0.67 -1.29 -2.94
CA GLY A 433 -1.59 -1.76 -3.97
C GLY A 433 -2.27 -0.64 -4.76
N VAL A 434 -2.53 0.51 -4.13
CA VAL A 434 -3.06 1.71 -4.81
C VAL A 434 -1.98 2.42 -5.60
N VAL A 435 -0.80 2.64 -5.00
CA VAL A 435 0.28 3.41 -5.64
C VAL A 435 0.84 2.70 -6.88
N VAL A 436 0.90 1.37 -6.89
CA VAL A 436 1.37 0.63 -8.08
C VAL A 436 0.46 0.78 -9.31
N GLY A 437 -0.79 1.22 -9.11
CA GLY A 437 -1.72 1.57 -10.19
C GLY A 437 -1.52 2.97 -10.76
N LYS A 438 -0.57 3.75 -10.22
CA LYS A 438 -0.24 5.11 -10.65
C LYS A 438 1.08 5.12 -11.41
N HIS A 439 1.35 6.18 -12.19
CA HIS A 439 2.61 6.34 -12.93
C HIS A 439 3.67 7.06 -12.07
N GLY A 440 4.91 6.57 -12.10
CA GLY A 440 6.05 7.18 -11.40
C GLY A 440 6.01 6.98 -9.88
N THR A 441 6.84 7.74 -9.16
CA THR A 441 6.86 7.79 -7.68
C THR A 441 5.65 8.55 -7.15
N ALA A 442 4.46 7.96 -7.33
CA ALA A 442 3.21 8.56 -6.90
C ALA A 442 3.02 8.42 -5.38
N THR A 443 2.17 9.30 -4.83
CA THR A 443 1.74 9.27 -3.44
C THR A 443 0.24 8.93 -3.34
N LEU A 444 -0.21 8.73 -2.11
CA LEU A 444 -1.57 8.34 -1.73
C LEU A 444 -2.17 9.38 -0.78
N THR A 445 -3.46 9.70 -0.93
CA THR A 445 -4.19 10.53 0.05
C THR A 445 -4.86 9.68 1.14
N PRO A 446 -5.22 10.25 2.30
CA PRO A 446 -5.97 9.52 3.32
C PRO A 446 -7.29 8.94 2.79
N GLU A 447 -8.01 9.67 1.95
CA GLU A 447 -9.28 9.20 1.38
C GLU A 447 -9.09 7.99 0.46
N GLU A 448 -8.03 8.00 -0.35
CA GLU A 448 -7.68 6.86 -1.20
C GLU A 448 -7.30 5.64 -0.37
N LEU A 449 -6.60 5.82 0.76
CA LEU A 449 -6.27 4.73 1.67
C LEU A 449 -7.51 4.18 2.37
N ASP A 450 -8.35 5.06 2.94
CA ASP A 450 -9.57 4.67 3.65
C ASP A 450 -10.55 3.90 2.75
N ALA A 451 -10.61 4.26 1.47
CA ALA A 451 -11.44 3.56 0.47
C ALA A 451 -11.01 2.11 0.22
N VAL A 452 -9.73 1.78 0.48
CA VAL A 452 -9.17 0.45 0.27
C VAL A 452 -8.87 -0.29 1.57
N LEU A 453 -9.22 0.24 2.74
CA LEU A 453 -9.28 -0.52 4.01
C LEU A 453 -10.52 -1.41 4.00
#